data_AF-A0A9R0UZ00-F1
#
_entry.id   AF-A0A9R0UZ00-F1
#
_cell.length_a   1.000
_cell.length_b   1.000
_cell.length_c   1.000
_cell.angle_alpha   90.00
_cell.angle_beta   90.00
_cell.angle_gamma   90.00
#
_symmetry.space_group_name_H-M   'P 1'
#
loop_
_entity.id
_entity.type
_entity.pdbx_description
1 polymer ?
#
loop_
_entity_poly.entity_id
_entity_poly.type
_entity_poly.pdbx_seq_one_letter_code
_entity_poly.pdbx_strand_id
1 'polypeptide(L)'
;MDCVLLSSHLSSHATVNARLQQCSVSLNSIGFAVIRKGCLRLRCYAIGDAGRRNDPLNENKNGPISQELNGSSASFTTVGAEITQETGDFFSSDAEGDPDKPTEGFSSIEDAINSLREGKFVIAVDDEKGDNEGDLIMAADQASPESIAFMIRNGSGIISVGMKEEDLERLMLPMMSPVTEIGDISAVASTVTVDARVGISTGVSAADRAKTILALASPDSRPSDLRRPGHIFPLKYRNGGVLKRAGHTEASVDLVALAGLRPVSVLSTIIDPKDGSMASTQALKQMALEHDVPIVSIADLIRLVCLKVQEEKGEAGGIDRCISFAY
;
A
#
# COMPACT_ATOMS: atom_id res chain seq x y z
N MET A 1 56.03 -7.69 -36.45
CA MET A 1 56.58 -8.97 -35.97
C MET A 1 55.79 -9.35 -34.74
N ASP A 2 54.82 -10.21 -35.00
CA ASP A 2 53.87 -10.78 -34.08
C ASP A 2 54.56 -11.62 -33.00
N CYS A 3 53.97 -11.69 -31.81
CA CYS A 3 54.04 -12.92 -31.02
C CYS A 3 52.80 -13.05 -30.14
N VAL A 4 51.89 -13.88 -30.64
CA VAL A 4 50.77 -14.51 -29.94
C VAL A 4 51.33 -15.58 -29.00
N LEU A 5 50.83 -15.64 -27.76
CA LEU A 5 50.90 -16.85 -26.94
C LEU A 5 49.55 -17.09 -26.26
N LEU A 6 48.79 -17.98 -26.89
CA LEU A 6 47.72 -18.76 -26.28
C LEU A 6 48.35 -19.92 -25.49
N SER A 7 47.92 -20.15 -24.25
CA SER A 7 48.04 -21.46 -23.62
C SER A 7 46.67 -21.96 -23.21
N SER A 8 46.18 -22.93 -23.98
CA SER A 8 45.05 -23.80 -23.71
C SER A 8 45.45 -24.89 -22.70
N HIS A 9 44.64 -25.09 -21.66
CA HIS A 9 44.52 -26.39 -21.01
C HIS A 9 43.07 -26.87 -21.14
N LEU A 10 42.94 -28.05 -21.74
CA LEU A 10 41.69 -28.76 -22.05
C LEU A 10 41.77 -30.17 -21.46
N SER A 11 40.57 -30.76 -21.31
CA SER A 11 40.24 -32.15 -20.95
C SER A 11 40.07 -32.39 -19.44
N SER A 12 38.93 -32.87 -18.96
CA SER A 12 38.28 -34.11 -19.41
C SER A 12 36.75 -34.06 -19.51
N HIS A 13 36.23 -34.33 -20.72
CA HIS A 13 34.86 -34.78 -20.95
C HIS A 13 34.82 -36.31 -20.92
N ALA A 14 33.93 -36.90 -20.12
CA ALA A 14 33.54 -38.30 -20.24
C ALA A 14 32.18 -38.38 -20.96
N THR A 15 32.19 -38.91 -22.17
CA THR A 15 31.02 -39.33 -22.94
C THR A 15 30.70 -40.78 -22.60
N VAL A 16 29.49 -41.04 -22.11
CA VAL A 16 28.90 -42.39 -22.15
C VAL A 16 27.59 -42.28 -22.94
N ASN A 17 27.58 -43.01 -24.05
CA ASN A 17 26.50 -43.11 -25.00
C ASN A 17 25.63 -44.30 -24.60
N ALA A 18 24.33 -44.09 -24.37
CA ALA A 18 23.36 -45.19 -24.23
C ALA A 18 22.13 -44.87 -25.09
N ARG A 19 21.92 -45.72 -26.10
CA ARG A 19 20.83 -45.66 -27.07
C ARG A 19 19.47 -45.85 -26.39
N LEU A 20 18.49 -45.10 -26.89
CA LEU A 20 17.07 -45.22 -26.63
C LEU A 20 16.54 -46.64 -26.90
N GLN A 21 15.73 -47.14 -25.97
CA GLN A 21 14.53 -47.92 -26.30
C GLN A 21 13.33 -47.19 -25.71
N GLN A 22 12.34 -46.93 -26.57
CA GLN A 22 11.07 -46.29 -26.22
C GLN A 22 10.22 -47.23 -25.35
N CYS A 23 9.75 -46.72 -24.22
CA CYS A 23 8.47 -47.13 -23.65
C CYS A 23 7.72 -45.86 -23.22
N SER A 24 6.58 -45.65 -23.85
CA SER A 24 5.59 -44.63 -23.53
C SER A 24 5.02 -44.83 -22.13
N VAL A 25 4.95 -43.77 -21.31
CA VAL A 25 3.76 -43.27 -20.58
C VAL A 25 4.22 -42.09 -19.71
N SER A 26 3.41 -41.03 -19.71
CA SER A 26 3.62 -39.71 -19.10
C SER A 26 3.69 -39.71 -17.56
N LEU A 27 4.70 -39.03 -17.00
CA LEU A 27 4.72 -38.52 -15.62
C LEU A 27 5.51 -37.20 -15.53
N ASN A 28 5.11 -36.37 -14.57
CA ASN A 28 5.27 -34.91 -14.45
C ASN A 28 6.65 -34.39 -13.99
N SER A 29 6.83 -33.06 -14.12
CA SER A 29 7.51 -32.13 -13.17
C SER A 29 8.94 -32.43 -12.69
N ILE A 30 9.85 -31.48 -12.92
CA ILE A 30 11.21 -31.47 -12.35
C ILE A 30 11.30 -30.38 -11.28
N GLY A 31 11.59 -30.76 -10.05
CA GLY A 31 12.03 -29.88 -8.96
C GLY A 31 13.45 -30.27 -8.53
N PHE A 32 14.28 -29.28 -8.21
CA PHE A 32 15.60 -29.48 -7.60
C PHE A 32 15.57 -29.02 -6.14
N ALA A 33 16.16 -29.83 -5.26
CA ALA A 33 16.34 -29.53 -3.84
C ALA A 33 17.82 -29.24 -3.54
N VAL A 34 18.07 -28.29 -2.64
CA VAL A 34 19.36 -28.07 -1.98
C VAL A 34 19.13 -27.99 -0.47
N ILE A 35 19.90 -28.77 0.30
CA ILE A 35 19.80 -28.90 1.77
C ILE A 35 20.90 -28.08 2.44
N ARG A 36 20.56 -27.30 3.48
CA ARG A 36 21.50 -26.96 4.59
C ARG A 36 20.78 -26.59 5.90
N LYS A 37 21.07 -27.41 6.93
CA LYS A 37 21.03 -27.25 8.40
C LYS A 37 19.89 -26.45 9.08
N GLY A 38 19.08 -27.16 9.89
CA GLY A 38 18.47 -26.63 11.12
C GLY A 38 16.97 -26.87 11.29
N CYS A 39 16.61 -27.99 11.95
CA CYS A 39 15.32 -28.34 12.58
C CYS A 39 14.01 -27.70 12.05
N LEU A 40 13.23 -28.47 11.29
CA LEU A 40 11.82 -28.16 10.97
C LEU A 40 10.88 -29.12 11.71
N ARG A 41 9.95 -28.54 12.46
CA ARG A 41 8.85 -29.22 13.15
C ARG A 41 7.69 -29.36 12.15
N LEU A 42 7.37 -30.57 11.70
CA LEU A 42 6.21 -30.81 10.83
C LEU A 42 4.90 -30.82 11.63
N ARG A 43 3.89 -30.07 11.16
CA ARG A 43 2.47 -30.33 11.45
C ARG A 43 1.78 -30.76 10.16
N CYS A 44 1.19 -31.95 10.18
CA CYS A 44 0.37 -32.48 9.10
C CYS A 44 -1.09 -32.01 9.25
N TYR A 45 -1.75 -31.68 8.14
CA TYR A 45 -3.22 -31.66 8.05
C TYR A 45 -3.66 -32.67 7.00
N ALA A 46 -4.63 -33.50 7.36
CA ALA A 46 -5.25 -34.50 6.51
C ALA A 46 -6.51 -33.90 5.84
N ILE A 47 -6.65 -34.11 4.54
CA ILE A 47 -7.88 -33.84 3.77
C ILE A 47 -8.61 -35.17 3.62
N GLY A 48 -9.84 -35.25 4.13
CA GLY A 48 -10.74 -36.39 3.98
C GLY A 48 -11.91 -36.02 3.06
N ASP A 49 -12.00 -36.70 1.93
CA ASP A 49 -13.14 -36.73 1.02
C ASP A 49 -13.98 -37.99 1.32
N ALA A 50 -15.31 -37.86 1.39
CA ALA A 50 -16.25 -38.99 1.42
C ALA A 50 -17.61 -38.57 0.85
N GLY A 51 -18.01 -39.21 -0.25
CA GLY A 51 -19.18 -38.85 -1.04
C GLY A 51 -20.52 -39.51 -0.69
N ARG A 52 -21.57 -38.90 -1.28
CA ARG A 52 -22.91 -39.38 -1.72
C ARG A 52 -23.70 -40.41 -0.88
N ARG A 53 -24.97 -40.07 -0.59
CA ARG A 53 -26.17 -40.52 -1.37
C ARG A 53 -27.52 -39.96 -0.84
N ASN A 54 -28.39 -39.63 -1.82
CA ASN A 54 -29.87 -39.70 -1.88
C ASN A 54 -30.80 -38.58 -1.30
N ASP A 55 -31.36 -37.83 -2.27
CA ASP A 55 -32.62 -37.05 -2.38
C ASP A 55 -33.92 -37.77 -1.93
N PRO A 56 -35.14 -37.17 -2.05
CA PRO A 56 -35.58 -35.75 -2.07
C PRO A 56 -36.88 -35.51 -1.24
N LEU A 57 -37.45 -34.30 -1.27
CA LEU A 57 -38.90 -33.91 -1.26
C LEU A 57 -38.97 -32.40 -0.91
N ASN A 58 -39.90 -31.54 -1.33
CA ASN A 58 -40.78 -31.33 -2.48
C ASN A 58 -41.50 -30.00 -2.17
N GLU A 59 -41.59 -29.07 -3.14
CA GLU A 59 -42.73 -28.13 -3.37
C GLU A 59 -43.17 -27.12 -2.25
N ASN A 60 -43.81 -25.96 -2.48
CA ASN A 60 -44.05 -25.03 -3.60
C ASN A 60 -44.84 -23.82 -3.02
N LYS A 61 -44.79 -22.67 -3.71
CA LYS A 61 -45.87 -21.66 -3.92
C LYS A 61 -46.26 -20.60 -2.87
N ASN A 62 -45.99 -19.35 -3.28
CA ASN A 62 -46.93 -18.24 -3.58
C ASN A 62 -47.95 -17.74 -2.53
N GLY A 63 -47.78 -16.46 -2.16
CA GLY A 63 -48.69 -15.39 -2.62
C GLY A 63 -49.80 -14.89 -1.67
N PRO A 64 -50.30 -13.65 -1.90
CA PRO A 64 -50.69 -12.69 -0.86
C PRO A 64 -52.20 -12.42 -0.78
N ILE A 65 -52.67 -11.74 0.29
CA ILE A 65 -54.03 -11.19 0.36
C ILE A 65 -54.02 -9.81 1.04
N SER A 66 -54.51 -8.83 0.30
CA SER A 66 -54.94 -7.48 0.72
C SER A 66 -56.47 -7.40 0.71
N GLN A 67 -57.09 -6.73 1.68
CA GLN A 67 -58.44 -6.10 1.60
C GLN A 67 -58.67 -5.26 2.87
N GLU A 68 -58.92 -3.94 2.78
CA GLU A 68 -60.26 -3.24 2.78
C GLU A 68 -60.91 -3.21 4.20
N LEU A 69 -61.56 -2.18 4.75
CA LEU A 69 -62.36 -1.02 4.27
C LEU A 69 -62.76 -0.12 5.48
N ASN A 70 -63.28 1.09 5.19
CA ASN A 70 -64.17 1.98 5.99
C ASN A 70 -63.58 2.71 7.22
N GLY A 71 -63.87 3.96 7.57
CA GLY A 71 -64.87 4.94 7.14
C GLY A 71 -65.36 5.74 8.38
N SER A 72 -65.59 7.06 8.22
CA SER A 72 -66.44 7.95 9.05
C SER A 72 -65.86 8.76 10.25
N SER A 73 -65.91 10.09 10.06
CA SER A 73 -66.48 11.13 10.96
C SER A 73 -65.84 11.50 12.32
N ALA A 74 -65.26 12.71 12.32
CA ALA A 74 -65.34 13.79 13.32
C ALA A 74 -65.01 13.50 14.81
N SER A 75 -63.97 14.16 15.32
CA SER A 75 -64.11 15.23 16.32
C SER A 75 -62.72 15.72 16.77
N PHE A 76 -62.64 17.03 16.99
CA PHE A 76 -61.46 17.74 17.45
C PHE A 76 -61.39 17.63 18.99
N THR A 77 -60.37 16.98 19.54
CA THR A 77 -59.93 17.21 20.93
C THR A 77 -58.42 17.00 21.06
N THR A 78 -57.81 17.92 21.79
CA THR A 78 -56.39 18.07 22.07
C THR A 78 -55.78 16.80 22.69
N VAL A 79 -54.71 16.28 22.10
CA VAL A 79 -53.81 15.30 22.72
C VAL A 79 -52.41 15.90 22.73
N GLY A 80 -51.79 15.87 23.91
CA GLY A 80 -50.51 16.51 24.18
C GLY A 80 -49.39 16.01 23.27
N ALA A 81 -48.45 16.90 22.98
CA ALA A 81 -47.20 16.53 22.35
C ALA A 81 -46.43 15.59 23.29
N GLU A 82 -46.54 14.29 23.02
CA GLU A 82 -45.61 13.29 23.54
C GLU A 82 -44.32 13.47 22.73
N ILE A 83 -43.33 14.09 23.36
CA ILE A 83 -41.96 14.12 22.86
C ILE A 83 -41.46 12.69 22.96
N THR A 84 -41.62 11.92 21.88
CA THR A 84 -40.81 10.73 21.66
C THR A 84 -39.36 11.21 21.59
N GLN A 85 -38.59 10.90 22.63
CA GLN A 85 -37.14 10.82 22.49
C GLN A 85 -36.89 9.71 21.46
N GLU A 86 -36.79 10.12 20.20
CA GLU A 86 -36.00 9.38 19.24
C GLU A 86 -34.58 9.39 19.82
N THR A 87 -34.22 8.30 20.49
CA THR A 87 -32.84 7.87 20.60
C THR A 87 -32.38 7.67 19.17
N GLY A 88 -31.96 8.77 18.55
CA GLY A 88 -31.05 8.71 17.43
C GLY A 88 -29.87 7.93 17.95
N ASP A 89 -29.75 6.69 17.49
CA ASP A 89 -28.53 5.91 17.53
C ASP A 89 -27.48 6.71 16.75
N PHE A 90 -26.94 7.70 17.44
CA PHE A 90 -25.69 8.35 17.14
C PHE A 90 -24.67 7.22 17.27
N PHE A 91 -24.37 6.60 16.14
CA PHE A 91 -23.21 5.73 16.00
C PHE A 91 -21.99 6.54 16.45
N SER A 92 -21.66 6.43 17.74
CA SER A 92 -20.28 6.55 18.18
C SER A 92 -19.53 5.51 17.35
N SER A 93 -18.77 5.97 16.36
CA SER A 93 -17.73 5.12 15.79
C SER A 93 -16.92 4.61 16.96
N ASP A 94 -16.62 3.32 17.00
CA ASP A 94 -15.78 2.67 18.01
C ASP A 94 -14.33 3.18 17.96
N ALA A 95 -14.14 4.46 18.27
CA ALA A 95 -12.85 5.09 18.53
C ALA A 95 -12.32 4.73 19.94
N GLU A 96 -12.96 3.74 20.60
CA GLU A 96 -12.47 3.02 21.79
C GLU A 96 -11.54 1.85 21.42
N GLY A 97 -10.95 1.84 20.23
CA GLY A 97 -9.88 0.91 19.90
C GLY A 97 -8.64 1.22 20.74
N ASP A 98 -8.13 0.22 21.48
CA ASP A 98 -6.78 0.26 22.05
C ASP A 98 -5.81 0.79 20.99
N PRO A 99 -5.17 1.95 21.21
CA PRO A 99 -4.34 2.57 20.19
C PRO A 99 -3.10 1.75 19.85
N ASP A 100 -2.71 0.83 20.74
CA ASP A 100 -1.62 -0.11 20.49
C ASP A 100 -2.08 -1.30 19.64
N LYS A 101 -3.39 -1.45 19.42
CA LYS A 101 -3.95 -2.55 18.65
C LYS A 101 -4.27 -2.12 17.21
N PRO A 102 -3.65 -2.77 16.21
CA PRO A 102 -3.97 -2.50 14.81
C PRO A 102 -5.41 -2.90 14.49
N THR A 103 -5.97 -2.25 13.47
CA THR A 103 -7.26 -2.63 12.89
C THR A 103 -7.24 -4.10 12.45
N GLU A 104 -8.37 -4.81 12.60
CA GLU A 104 -8.41 -6.25 12.34
C GLU A 104 -8.01 -6.58 10.89
N GLY A 105 -7.03 -7.48 10.74
CA GLY A 105 -6.46 -7.86 9.45
C GLY A 105 -5.47 -6.86 8.86
N PHE A 106 -5.00 -5.89 9.66
CA PHE A 106 -3.84 -5.04 9.36
C PHE A 106 -2.68 -5.34 10.31
N SER A 107 -1.47 -5.02 9.87
CA SER A 107 -0.23 -5.08 10.65
C SER A 107 -0.13 -3.89 11.61
N SER A 108 0.72 -4.00 12.64
CA SER A 108 0.99 -2.85 13.50
C SER A 108 1.81 -1.79 12.75
N ILE A 109 1.68 -0.52 13.17
CA ILE A 109 2.54 0.54 12.64
C ILE A 109 4.02 0.27 12.99
N GLU A 110 4.30 -0.38 14.13
CA GLU A 110 5.65 -0.81 14.53
C GLU A 110 6.26 -1.78 13.51
N ASP A 111 5.49 -2.75 13.01
CA ASP A 111 5.94 -3.69 11.98
C ASP A 111 6.26 -2.96 10.66
N ALA A 112 5.42 -2.00 10.27
CA ALA A 112 5.65 -1.16 9.11
C ALA A 112 6.93 -0.32 9.23
N ILE A 113 7.13 0.33 10.38
CA ILE A 113 8.34 1.10 10.70
C ILE A 113 9.58 0.20 10.60
N ASN A 114 9.54 -1.01 11.17
CA ASN A 114 10.67 -1.95 11.11
C ASN A 114 10.94 -2.44 9.69
N SER A 115 9.90 -2.72 8.90
CA SER A 115 10.03 -3.06 7.48
C SER A 115 10.75 -1.95 6.68
N LEU A 116 10.37 -0.69 6.90
CA LEU A 116 11.01 0.46 6.24
C LEU A 116 12.48 0.63 6.67
N ARG A 117 12.82 0.38 7.94
CA ARG A 117 14.21 0.39 8.42
C ARG A 117 15.07 -0.66 7.73
N GLU A 118 14.47 -1.79 7.35
CA GLU A 118 15.13 -2.87 6.60
C GLU A 118 15.17 -2.63 5.08
N GLY A 119 14.62 -1.52 4.58
CA GLY A 119 14.57 -1.20 3.16
C GLY A 119 13.52 -1.97 2.39
N LYS A 120 12.55 -2.53 3.10
CA LYS A 120 11.41 -3.25 2.54
C LYS A 120 10.22 -2.33 2.37
N PHE A 121 9.20 -2.85 1.71
CA PHE A 121 7.96 -2.12 1.46
C PHE A 121 7.00 -2.12 2.65
N VAL A 122 6.04 -1.22 2.59
CA VAL A 122 4.81 -1.21 3.37
C VAL A 122 3.66 -0.88 2.42
N ILE A 123 2.48 -1.45 2.63
CA ILE A 123 1.25 -1.03 1.95
C ILE A 123 0.46 -0.16 2.93
N ALA A 124 0.15 1.08 2.55
CA ALA A 124 -0.76 1.94 3.31
C ALA A 124 -2.09 2.08 2.58
N VAL A 125 -3.19 1.91 3.32
CA VAL A 125 -4.55 1.96 2.78
C VAL A 125 -5.31 3.10 3.44
N ASP A 126 -6.04 3.90 2.65
CA ASP A 126 -6.99 4.88 3.19
C ASP A 126 -8.30 4.20 3.65
N ASP A 127 -9.10 4.91 4.43
CA ASP A 127 -10.35 4.38 5.02
C ASP A 127 -11.60 5.06 4.45
N GLU A 128 -11.55 5.44 3.17
CA GLU A 128 -12.70 6.08 2.51
C GLU A 128 -13.69 5.04 1.97
N LYS A 129 -14.84 4.91 2.65
CA LYS A 129 -15.96 4.03 2.28
C LYS A 129 -16.24 4.05 0.76
N GLY A 130 -15.76 3.03 0.05
CA GLY A 130 -16.22 2.68 -1.30
C GLY A 130 -15.13 2.26 -2.27
N ASP A 131 -14.00 2.97 -2.28
CA ASP A 131 -12.93 2.83 -3.28
C ASP A 131 -11.54 2.92 -2.63
N ASN A 132 -11.33 2.19 -1.52
CA ASN A 132 -10.08 2.24 -0.74
C ASN A 132 -8.83 2.09 -1.63
N GLU A 133 -8.00 3.13 -1.68
CA GLU A 133 -6.75 3.15 -2.43
C GLU A 133 -5.59 2.65 -1.55
N GLY A 134 -4.78 1.76 -2.11
CA GLY A 134 -3.58 1.25 -1.46
C GLY A 134 -2.31 1.69 -2.18
N ASP A 135 -1.37 2.30 -1.47
CA ASP A 135 -0.07 2.65 -2.03
C ASP A 135 1.03 1.75 -1.47
N LEU A 136 1.90 1.27 -2.36
CA LEU A 136 3.15 0.62 -2.00
C LEU A 136 4.19 1.70 -1.67
N ILE A 137 4.76 1.66 -0.48
CA ILE A 137 5.65 2.69 0.07
C ILE A 137 7.00 2.09 0.44
N MET A 138 8.08 2.81 0.18
CA MET A 138 9.40 2.56 0.76
C MET A 138 10.16 3.87 1.01
N ALA A 139 11.25 3.81 1.80
CA ALA A 139 12.16 4.94 1.97
C ALA A 139 12.93 5.22 0.66
N ALA A 140 12.95 6.48 0.22
CA ALA A 140 13.52 6.84 -1.09
C ALA A 140 15.04 6.69 -1.15
N ASP A 141 15.73 6.86 -0.02
CA ASP A 141 17.19 6.68 0.10
C ASP A 141 17.64 5.20 -0.02
N GLN A 142 16.69 4.28 0.04
CA GLN A 142 16.91 2.84 -0.09
C GLN A 142 16.38 2.27 -1.42
N ALA A 143 15.97 3.14 -2.36
CA ALA A 143 15.48 2.74 -3.66
C ALA A 143 16.54 1.96 -4.45
N SER A 144 16.15 0.81 -4.99
CA SER A 144 16.99 -0.07 -5.83
C SER A 144 16.31 -0.33 -7.17
N PRO A 145 17.05 -0.69 -8.23
CA PRO A 145 16.45 -1.11 -9.50
C PRO A 145 15.42 -2.24 -9.32
N GLU A 146 15.68 -3.17 -8.40
CA GLU A 146 14.82 -4.31 -8.09
C GLU A 146 13.53 -3.87 -7.40
N SER A 147 13.62 -2.98 -6.40
CA SER A 147 12.45 -2.46 -5.69
C SER A 147 11.59 -1.60 -6.62
N ILE A 148 12.20 -0.76 -7.45
CA ILE A 148 11.44 0.04 -8.43
C ILE A 148 10.83 -0.85 -9.51
N ALA A 149 11.52 -1.91 -9.96
CA ALA A 149 10.92 -2.89 -10.89
C ALA A 149 9.70 -3.60 -10.27
N PHE A 150 9.74 -3.89 -8.97
CA PHE A 150 8.62 -4.44 -8.23
C PHE A 150 7.44 -3.44 -8.16
N MET A 151 7.71 -2.18 -7.82
CA MET A 151 6.69 -1.11 -7.83
C MET A 151 6.05 -0.94 -9.22
N ILE A 152 6.84 -1.02 -10.30
CA ILE A 152 6.32 -0.89 -11.66
C ILE A 152 5.41 -2.06 -12.03
N ARG A 153 5.75 -3.28 -11.62
CA ARG A 153 4.99 -4.48 -11.96
C ARG A 153 3.69 -4.60 -11.16
N ASN A 154 3.67 -4.11 -9.92
CA ASN A 154 2.55 -4.28 -9.00
C ASN A 154 1.76 -2.98 -8.74
N GLY A 155 2.25 -1.84 -9.21
CA GLY A 155 1.59 -0.54 -9.10
C GLY A 155 1.08 -0.02 -10.45
N SER A 156 0.58 1.21 -10.44
CA SER A 156 0.09 1.93 -11.62
C SER A 156 1.20 2.30 -12.62
N GLY A 157 2.45 2.17 -12.21
CA GLY A 157 3.62 2.62 -12.96
C GLY A 157 3.93 4.12 -12.80
N ILE A 158 3.03 4.89 -12.17
CA ILE A 158 3.28 6.25 -11.72
C ILE A 158 4.04 6.15 -10.40
N ILE A 159 5.32 6.54 -10.44
CA ILE A 159 6.20 6.50 -9.28
C ILE A 159 6.38 7.92 -8.76
N SER A 160 5.86 8.13 -7.56
CA SER A 160 5.84 9.42 -6.89
C SER A 160 6.88 9.45 -5.77
N VAL A 161 7.37 10.65 -5.43
CA VAL A 161 8.32 10.84 -4.32
C VAL A 161 7.79 11.91 -3.39
N GLY A 162 7.37 11.52 -2.18
CA GLY A 162 6.91 12.44 -1.15
C GLY A 162 8.09 13.14 -0.48
N MET A 163 8.09 14.47 -0.43
CA MET A 163 9.16 15.24 0.19
C MET A 163 8.67 16.56 0.77
N LYS A 164 9.39 17.05 1.78
CA LYS A 164 9.07 18.31 2.45
C LYS A 164 9.31 19.51 1.54
N GLU A 165 8.64 20.61 1.87
CA GLU A 165 8.73 21.87 1.14
C GLU A 165 10.17 22.39 1.05
N GLU A 166 10.97 22.25 2.10
CA GLU A 166 12.35 22.73 2.12
C GLU A 166 13.24 21.98 1.10
N ASP A 167 12.95 20.69 0.88
CA ASP A 167 13.66 19.90 -0.12
C ASP A 167 13.25 20.28 -1.55
N LEU A 168 11.95 20.56 -1.77
CA LEU A 168 11.44 21.05 -3.05
C LEU A 168 12.01 22.43 -3.40
N GLU A 169 12.08 23.34 -2.42
CA GLU A 169 12.67 24.66 -2.57
C GLU A 169 14.16 24.58 -2.90
N ARG A 170 14.92 23.79 -2.13
CA ARG A 170 16.36 23.54 -2.38
C ARG A 170 16.61 23.02 -3.79
N LEU A 171 15.74 22.13 -4.28
CA LEU A 171 15.85 21.54 -5.61
C LEU A 171 15.17 22.39 -6.70
N MET A 172 14.57 23.54 -6.37
CA MET A 172 13.82 24.40 -7.29
C MET A 172 12.78 23.59 -8.09
N LEU A 173 11.89 22.90 -7.38
CA LEU A 173 10.79 22.11 -7.94
C LEU A 173 9.47 22.85 -7.72
N PRO A 174 9.07 23.76 -8.64
CA PRO A 174 7.79 24.44 -8.51
C PRO A 174 6.62 23.48 -8.72
N MET A 175 5.47 23.83 -8.15
CA MET A 175 4.20 23.15 -8.36
C MET A 175 3.88 23.04 -9.86
N MET A 176 3.37 21.88 -10.30
CA MET A 176 3.01 21.66 -11.71
C MET A 176 1.82 22.54 -12.12
N SER A 177 0.86 22.71 -11.21
CA SER A 177 -0.26 23.63 -11.36
C SER A 177 -0.32 24.55 -10.14
N PRO A 178 -0.22 25.89 -10.32
CA PRO A 178 -0.30 26.83 -9.21
C PRO A 178 -1.70 26.89 -8.57
N VAL A 179 -2.72 26.32 -9.21
CA VAL A 179 -4.12 26.32 -8.72
C VAL A 179 -4.36 25.24 -7.67
N THR A 180 -3.59 24.15 -7.69
CA THR A 180 -3.81 22.97 -6.83
C THR A 180 -3.63 23.27 -5.34
N GLU A 181 -2.80 24.25 -4.97
CA GLU A 181 -2.66 24.66 -3.56
C GLU A 181 -3.81 25.55 -3.05
N ILE A 182 -4.53 26.22 -3.95
CA ILE A 182 -5.48 27.29 -3.58
C ILE A 182 -6.92 26.76 -3.47
N GLY A 183 -7.25 25.68 -4.19
CA GLY A 183 -8.64 25.23 -4.36
C GLY A 183 -9.07 24.03 -3.52
N ASP A 184 -8.17 23.11 -3.16
CA ASP A 184 -8.55 21.83 -2.57
C ASP A 184 -7.48 21.25 -1.62
N ILE A 185 -7.84 21.14 -0.34
CA ILE A 185 -6.96 20.56 0.68
C ILE A 185 -6.85 19.03 0.51
N SER A 186 -7.79 18.35 -0.15
CA SER A 186 -7.64 16.93 -0.43
C SER A 186 -6.66 16.65 -1.58
N ALA A 187 -6.52 17.60 -2.51
CA ALA A 187 -5.75 17.38 -3.74
C ALA A 187 -4.25 17.10 -3.51
N VAL A 188 -3.74 16.15 -4.31
CA VAL A 188 -2.32 15.79 -4.37
C VAL A 188 -1.51 16.96 -4.91
N ALA A 189 -0.53 17.41 -4.13
CA ALA A 189 0.32 18.55 -4.45
C ALA A 189 1.52 18.12 -5.31
N SER A 190 1.31 17.91 -6.61
CA SER A 190 2.36 17.48 -7.54
C SER A 190 3.21 18.63 -8.10
N THR A 191 4.52 18.41 -8.20
CA THR A 191 5.50 19.35 -8.77
C THR A 191 5.90 18.97 -10.19
N VAL A 192 6.71 19.81 -10.84
CA VAL A 192 7.30 19.45 -12.14
C VAL A 192 8.03 18.10 -12.08
N THR A 193 7.76 17.22 -13.05
CA THR A 193 8.40 15.90 -13.08
C THR A 193 9.89 15.99 -13.38
N VAL A 194 10.64 15.00 -12.92
CA VAL A 194 12.10 15.02 -13.01
C VAL A 194 12.71 13.69 -13.40
N ASP A 195 13.92 13.78 -13.94
CA ASP A 195 14.86 12.68 -14.13
C ASP A 195 16.25 13.11 -13.64
N ALA A 196 17.06 12.17 -13.16
CA ALA A 196 18.48 12.42 -12.90
C ALA A 196 19.19 12.90 -14.17
N ARG A 197 20.12 13.84 -14.03
CA ARG A 197 20.84 14.39 -15.18
C ARG A 197 21.92 13.45 -15.71
N VAL A 198 22.53 12.65 -14.83
CA VAL A 198 23.74 11.88 -15.11
C VAL A 198 23.53 10.41 -14.80
N GLY A 199 24.06 9.56 -15.70
CA GLY A 199 24.12 8.12 -15.51
C GLY A 199 22.77 7.44 -15.53
N ILE A 200 21.83 8.01 -16.28
CA ILE A 200 20.60 7.39 -16.75
C ILE A 200 20.60 7.38 -18.28
N SER A 201 19.72 6.57 -18.87
CA SER A 201 19.48 6.54 -20.32
C SER A 201 18.31 7.45 -20.72
N THR A 202 17.11 6.88 -20.90
CA THR A 202 15.88 7.58 -21.25
C THR A 202 15.12 8.09 -20.02
N GLY A 203 15.40 7.57 -18.83
CA GLY A 203 14.72 7.97 -17.58
C GLY A 203 13.64 6.98 -17.12
N VAL A 204 13.08 6.18 -18.01
CA VAL A 204 11.88 5.36 -17.71
C VAL A 204 12.18 3.98 -17.10
N SER A 205 13.40 3.46 -17.29
CA SER A 205 13.78 2.14 -16.80
C SER A 205 13.77 2.11 -15.26
N ALA A 206 13.62 0.92 -14.67
CA ALA A 206 13.64 0.79 -13.20
C ALA A 206 14.97 1.31 -12.60
N ALA A 207 16.10 1.04 -13.27
CA ALA A 207 17.40 1.53 -12.85
C ALA A 207 17.53 3.06 -12.97
N ASP A 208 17.02 3.65 -14.06
CA ASP A 208 17.04 5.09 -14.26
C ASP A 208 16.17 5.80 -13.21
N ARG A 209 14.96 5.27 -12.97
CA ARG A 209 14.02 5.78 -11.96
C ARG A 209 14.58 5.67 -10.55
N ALA A 210 15.18 4.53 -10.17
CA ALA A 210 15.85 4.37 -8.89
C ALA A 210 16.94 5.44 -8.69
N LYS A 211 17.73 5.72 -9.74
CA LYS A 211 18.76 6.76 -9.68
C LYS A 211 18.21 8.17 -9.50
N THR A 212 17.10 8.48 -10.18
CA THR A 212 16.37 9.75 -9.98
C THR A 212 15.85 9.87 -8.55
N ILE A 213 15.28 8.80 -8.00
CA ILE A 213 14.75 8.77 -6.62
C ILE A 213 15.87 8.98 -5.60
N LEU A 214 17.02 8.30 -5.76
CA LEU A 214 18.20 8.51 -4.92
C LEU A 214 18.74 9.94 -5.01
N ALA A 215 18.72 10.54 -6.22
CA ALA A 215 19.09 11.95 -6.39
C ALA A 215 18.11 12.89 -5.66
N LEU A 216 16.81 12.62 -5.71
CA LEU A 216 15.81 13.39 -4.95
C LEU A 216 15.99 13.24 -3.43
N ALA A 217 16.29 12.03 -2.96
CA ALA A 217 16.49 11.74 -1.54
C ALA A 217 17.80 12.31 -0.99
N SER A 218 18.81 12.58 -1.82
CA SER A 218 20.11 13.07 -1.34
C SER A 218 20.05 14.54 -0.84
N PRO A 219 20.59 14.82 0.37
CA PRO A 219 20.70 16.18 0.89
C PRO A 219 21.69 17.04 0.08
N ASP A 220 22.67 16.42 -0.58
CA ASP A 220 23.72 17.10 -1.33
C ASP A 220 23.30 17.46 -2.76
N SER A 221 22.17 16.92 -3.21
CA SER A 221 21.65 17.18 -4.55
C SER A 221 21.31 18.65 -4.76
N ARG A 222 21.54 19.10 -5.99
CA ARG A 222 21.31 20.47 -6.45
C ARG A 222 20.30 20.48 -7.58
N PRO A 223 19.66 21.64 -7.87
CA PRO A 223 18.75 21.77 -9.00
C PRO A 223 19.34 21.32 -10.35
N SER A 224 20.66 21.47 -10.50
CA SER A 224 21.45 21.07 -11.68
C SER A 224 21.56 19.56 -11.85
N ASP A 225 21.28 18.76 -10.83
CA ASP A 225 21.40 17.30 -10.91
C ASP A 225 20.14 16.67 -11.49
N LEU A 226 19.10 17.48 -11.73
CA LEU A 226 17.80 17.07 -12.23
C LEU A 226 17.51 17.71 -13.60
N ARG A 227 16.89 16.94 -14.49
CA ARG A 227 16.24 17.39 -15.73
C ARG A 227 14.75 17.53 -15.49
N ARG A 228 14.12 18.45 -16.23
CA ARG A 228 12.68 18.74 -16.20
C ARG A 228 12.20 18.89 -17.65
N PRO A 229 11.09 18.26 -18.08
CA PRO A 229 10.34 17.23 -17.35
C PRO A 229 11.15 15.92 -17.22
N GLY A 230 10.58 14.93 -16.55
CA GLY A 230 11.07 13.55 -16.47
C GLY A 230 9.99 12.55 -16.06
N HIS A 231 10.39 11.40 -15.51
CA HIS A 231 9.51 10.25 -15.28
C HIS A 231 9.19 9.97 -13.81
N ILE A 232 9.81 10.71 -12.88
CA ILE A 232 9.45 10.68 -11.46
C ILE A 232 8.62 11.91 -11.09
N PHE A 233 7.64 11.72 -10.20
CA PHE A 233 6.66 12.72 -9.80
C PHE A 233 6.90 13.16 -8.34
N PRO A 234 7.68 14.22 -8.07
CA PRO A 234 7.85 14.70 -6.70
C PRO A 234 6.55 15.34 -6.20
N LEU A 235 6.13 14.95 -5.01
CA LEU A 235 4.93 15.40 -4.33
C LEU A 235 5.31 16.20 -3.09
N LYS A 236 4.64 17.34 -2.90
CA LYS A 236 4.80 18.20 -1.72
C LYS A 236 4.06 17.60 -0.54
N TYR A 237 4.83 17.22 0.47
CA TYR A 237 4.34 16.91 1.81
C TYR A 237 3.81 18.17 2.48
N ARG A 238 2.64 18.07 3.11
CA ARG A 238 2.06 19.18 3.86
C ARG A 238 2.48 19.15 5.32
N ASN A 239 3.02 20.28 5.78
CA ASN A 239 3.45 20.43 7.17
C ASN A 239 2.29 20.14 8.14
N GLY A 240 2.51 19.18 9.04
CA GLY A 240 1.49 18.60 9.92
C GLY A 240 1.09 17.16 9.54
N GLY A 241 1.53 16.66 8.39
CA GLY A 241 1.46 15.25 8.03
C GLY A 241 0.04 14.71 7.97
N VAL A 242 -0.14 13.47 8.40
CA VAL A 242 -1.45 12.81 8.38
C VAL A 242 -2.50 13.51 9.24
N LEU A 243 -2.08 14.30 10.23
CA LEU A 243 -2.98 15.13 11.04
C LEU A 243 -3.44 16.40 10.30
N LYS A 244 -2.74 16.79 9.23
CA LYS A 244 -3.11 17.92 8.36
C LYS A 244 -3.86 17.49 7.11
N ARG A 245 -3.50 16.34 6.55
CA ARG A 245 -4.14 15.71 5.40
C ARG A 245 -3.98 14.19 5.50
N ALA A 246 -5.08 13.46 5.60
CA ALA A 246 -5.11 12.01 5.67
C ALA A 246 -4.86 11.34 4.29
N GLY A 247 -3.80 11.71 3.57
CA GLY A 247 -3.48 11.15 2.26
C GLY A 247 -2.17 10.38 2.20
N HIS A 248 -1.97 9.57 1.15
CA HIS A 248 -0.81 8.68 1.02
C HIS A 248 0.54 9.41 0.96
N THR A 249 0.57 10.64 0.43
CA THR A 249 1.79 11.47 0.44
C THR A 249 2.24 11.75 1.88
N GLU A 250 1.35 12.25 2.73
CA GLU A 250 1.64 12.50 4.14
C GLU A 250 1.92 11.21 4.89
N ALA A 251 1.10 10.17 4.72
CA ALA A 251 1.29 8.89 5.39
C ALA A 251 2.64 8.25 5.05
N SER A 252 3.06 8.30 3.78
CA SER A 252 4.34 7.74 3.36
C SER A 252 5.54 8.47 3.96
N VAL A 253 5.51 9.80 4.01
CA VAL A 253 6.60 10.61 4.58
C VAL A 253 6.64 10.46 6.11
N ASP A 254 5.48 10.42 6.77
CA ASP A 254 5.38 10.24 8.22
C ASP A 254 5.87 8.85 8.65
N LEU A 255 5.52 7.78 7.93
CA LEU A 255 6.03 6.44 8.21
C LEU A 255 7.56 6.37 8.10
N VAL A 256 8.13 6.96 7.04
CA VAL A 256 9.59 7.02 6.86
C VAL A 256 10.25 7.87 7.95
N ALA A 257 9.63 8.97 8.36
CA ALA A 257 10.12 9.79 9.47
C ALA A 257 10.08 9.03 10.81
N LEU A 258 8.99 8.31 11.10
CA LEU A 258 8.84 7.46 12.29
C LEU A 258 9.84 6.29 12.30
N ALA A 259 10.24 5.80 11.13
CA ALA A 259 11.33 4.83 10.98
C ALA A 259 12.70 5.39 11.37
N GLY A 260 12.83 6.71 11.60
CA GLY A 260 14.11 7.37 11.89
C GLY A 260 14.98 7.56 10.65
N LEU A 261 14.37 7.46 9.46
CA LEU A 261 15.01 7.65 8.17
C LEU A 261 14.81 9.09 7.68
N ARG A 262 15.52 9.46 6.62
CA ARG A 262 15.32 10.78 6.00
C ARG A 262 13.88 10.86 5.45
N PRO A 263 13.11 11.93 5.73
CA PRO A 263 11.68 12.03 5.40
C PRO A 263 11.43 12.30 3.91
N VAL A 264 11.89 11.38 3.07
CA VAL A 264 11.64 11.32 1.64
C VAL A 264 11.19 9.88 1.34
N SER A 265 9.97 9.75 0.86
CA SER A 265 9.35 8.46 0.55
C SER A 265 9.22 8.29 -0.96
N VAL A 266 9.16 7.05 -1.42
CA VAL A 266 8.66 6.72 -2.77
C VAL A 266 7.38 5.89 -2.60
N LEU A 267 6.37 6.22 -3.41
CA LEU A 267 5.06 5.61 -3.37
C LEU A 267 4.49 5.36 -4.77
N SER A 268 3.68 4.32 -4.90
CA SER A 268 2.93 4.01 -6.13
C SER A 268 1.62 3.29 -5.80
N THR A 269 0.53 3.79 -6.34
CA THR A 269 -0.81 3.22 -6.18
C THR A 269 -0.91 1.85 -6.80
N ILE A 270 -1.48 0.91 -6.06
CA ILE A 270 -1.65 -0.48 -6.45
C ILE A 270 -2.97 -0.61 -7.22
N ILE A 271 -2.88 -1.24 -8.39
CA ILE A 271 -4.03 -1.47 -9.28
C ILE A 271 -4.25 -2.97 -9.49
N ASP A 272 -5.48 -3.37 -9.79
CA ASP A 272 -5.78 -4.74 -10.19
C ASP A 272 -5.12 -5.02 -11.55
N PRO A 273 -4.21 -6.01 -11.65
CA PRO A 273 -3.50 -6.29 -12.88
C PRO A 273 -4.38 -6.88 -14.00
N LYS A 274 -5.61 -7.32 -13.70
CA LYS A 274 -6.52 -7.95 -14.67
C LYS A 274 -7.32 -6.93 -15.46
N ASP A 275 -7.80 -5.87 -14.81
CA ASP A 275 -8.68 -4.88 -15.43
C ASP A 275 -8.20 -3.42 -15.29
N GLY A 276 -7.17 -3.17 -14.48
CA GLY A 276 -6.59 -1.85 -14.25
C GLY A 276 -7.38 -0.96 -13.29
N SER A 277 -8.41 -1.48 -12.63
CA SER A 277 -9.12 -0.77 -11.56
C SER A 277 -8.27 -0.61 -10.30
N MET A 278 -8.71 0.19 -9.33
CA MET A 278 -8.02 0.28 -8.04
C MET A 278 -8.09 -1.07 -7.31
N ALA A 279 -6.97 -1.48 -6.72
CA ALA A 279 -6.93 -2.77 -6.03
C ALA A 279 -7.78 -2.72 -4.76
N SER A 280 -8.79 -3.59 -4.69
CA SER A 280 -9.62 -3.73 -3.48
C SER A 280 -8.79 -4.06 -2.24
N THR A 281 -9.28 -3.69 -1.05
CA THR A 281 -8.63 -4.03 0.22
C THR A 281 -8.34 -5.53 0.37
N GLN A 282 -9.20 -6.40 -0.19
CA GLN A 282 -8.95 -7.84 -0.19
C GLN A 282 -7.74 -8.22 -1.06
N ALA A 283 -7.61 -7.62 -2.24
CA ALA A 283 -6.46 -7.83 -3.12
C ALA A 283 -5.17 -7.29 -2.49
N LEU A 284 -5.23 -6.14 -1.83
CA LEU A 284 -4.10 -5.55 -1.09
C LEU A 284 -3.63 -6.48 0.05
N LYS A 285 -4.56 -7.03 0.84
CA LYS A 285 -4.25 -8.01 1.90
C LYS A 285 -3.64 -9.30 1.34
N GLN A 286 -4.10 -9.75 0.17
CA GLN A 286 -3.53 -10.91 -0.51
C GLN A 286 -2.09 -10.63 -0.99
N MET A 287 -1.86 -9.46 -1.60
CA MET A 287 -0.52 -9.03 -2.02
C MET A 287 0.45 -8.92 -0.82
N ALA A 288 -0.02 -8.33 0.28
CA ALA A 288 0.72 -8.23 1.54
C ALA A 288 1.20 -9.61 2.02
N LEU A 289 0.30 -10.61 2.01
CA LEU A 289 0.63 -11.97 2.40
C LEU A 289 1.59 -12.67 1.43
N GLU A 290 1.38 -12.52 0.12
CA GLU A 290 2.19 -13.16 -0.93
C GLU A 290 3.64 -12.66 -0.96
N HIS A 291 3.83 -11.37 -0.64
CA HIS A 291 5.13 -10.71 -0.71
C HIS A 291 5.76 -10.45 0.66
N ASP A 292 5.14 -10.88 1.75
CA ASP A 292 5.59 -10.64 3.13
C ASP A 292 5.80 -9.13 3.41
N VAL A 293 4.81 -8.34 3.02
CA VAL A 293 4.81 -6.88 3.14
C VAL A 293 3.76 -6.47 4.18
N PRO A 294 4.12 -5.71 5.23
CA PRO A 294 3.14 -5.19 6.18
C PRO A 294 2.11 -4.30 5.50
N ILE A 295 0.84 -4.48 5.87
CA ILE A 295 -0.27 -3.65 5.40
C ILE A 295 -0.86 -2.89 6.59
N VAL A 296 -0.94 -1.56 6.48
CA VAL A 296 -1.40 -0.67 7.55
C VAL A 296 -2.51 0.25 7.05
N SER A 297 -3.36 0.74 7.94
CA SER A 297 -4.33 1.78 7.62
C SER A 297 -3.78 3.17 7.96
N ILE A 298 -4.15 4.17 7.17
CA ILE A 298 -3.84 5.58 7.48
C ILE A 298 -4.53 6.00 8.78
N ALA A 299 -5.71 5.45 9.09
CA ALA A 299 -6.40 5.68 10.36
C ALA A 299 -5.57 5.22 11.58
N ASP A 300 -4.92 4.05 11.51
CA ASP A 300 -4.05 3.54 12.58
C ASP A 300 -2.83 4.45 12.76
N LEU A 301 -2.26 4.94 11.65
CA LEU A 301 -1.16 5.89 11.67
C LEU A 301 -1.57 7.23 12.31
N ILE A 302 -2.74 7.76 11.97
CA ILE A 302 -3.29 8.98 12.58
C ILE A 302 -3.45 8.80 14.09
N ARG A 303 -4.00 7.66 14.54
CA ARG A 303 -4.15 7.33 15.97
C ARG A 303 -2.79 7.36 16.68
N LEU A 304 -1.78 6.68 16.13
CA LEU A 304 -0.42 6.66 16.70
C LEU A 304 0.21 8.05 16.76
N VAL A 305 0.13 8.83 15.67
CA VAL A 305 0.75 10.17 15.61
C VAL A 305 0.07 11.13 16.58
N CYS A 306 -1.26 11.07 16.71
CA CYS A 306 -1.97 11.87 17.71
C CYS A 306 -1.46 11.59 19.13
N LEU A 307 -1.36 10.31 19.51
CA LEU A 307 -0.88 9.94 20.85
C LEU A 307 0.50 10.49 21.13
N LYS A 308 1.45 10.31 20.20
CA LYS A 308 2.81 10.82 20.36
C LYS A 308 2.83 12.34 20.55
N VAL A 309 2.01 13.08 19.81
CA VAL A 309 1.90 14.54 19.97
C VAL A 309 1.31 14.91 21.34
N GLN A 310 0.36 14.14 21.87
CA GLN A 310 -0.22 14.36 23.20
C GLN A 310 0.80 14.08 24.31
N GLU A 311 1.57 12.99 24.18
CA GLU A 311 2.66 12.65 25.11
C GLU A 311 3.74 13.74 25.15
N GLU A 312 4.14 14.25 23.99
CA GLU A 312 5.12 15.35 23.88
C GLU A 312 4.63 16.66 24.50
N LYS A 313 3.31 16.93 24.42
CA LYS A 313 2.69 18.14 24.99
C LYS A 313 2.28 18.02 26.46
N GLY A 314 2.31 16.82 27.02
CA GLY A 314 1.87 16.55 28.39
C GLY A 314 0.36 16.81 28.62
N GLU A 315 -0.45 16.78 27.56
CA GLU A 315 -1.89 17.02 27.62
C GLU A 315 -2.66 15.70 27.67
N ALA A 316 -3.15 15.33 28.85
CA ALA A 316 -4.07 14.20 29.04
C ALA A 316 -5.49 14.57 28.57
N GLY A 317 -5.72 14.63 27.26
CA GLY A 317 -7.03 14.92 26.67
C GLY A 317 -7.40 13.88 25.61
N GLY A 318 -8.51 13.18 25.80
CA GLY A 318 -8.92 12.00 25.03
C GLY A 318 -8.82 12.10 23.51
N ILE A 319 -8.63 10.92 22.90
CA ILE A 319 -8.43 10.61 21.47
C ILE A 319 -9.39 11.37 20.54
N ASP A 320 -10.60 11.69 21.01
CA ASP A 320 -11.65 12.40 20.27
C ASP A 320 -11.25 13.77 19.70
N ARG A 321 -10.29 14.49 20.32
CA ARG A 321 -9.90 15.83 19.85
C ARG A 321 -8.92 15.84 18.68
N CYS A 322 -8.21 14.75 18.40
CA CYS A 322 -7.29 14.68 17.26
C CYS A 322 -7.97 14.20 15.99
N ILE A 323 -8.85 13.20 16.11
CA ILE A 323 -9.48 12.56 14.95
C ILE A 323 -10.42 13.55 14.23
N SER A 324 -11.04 14.49 14.97
CA SER A 324 -11.90 15.52 14.39
C SER A 324 -11.18 16.58 13.56
N PHE A 325 -9.84 16.58 13.49
CA PHE A 325 -9.06 17.51 12.65
C PHE A 325 -8.61 16.87 11.33
N ALA A 326 -8.66 15.54 11.22
CA ALA A 326 -8.17 14.80 10.05
C ALA A 326 -9.25 14.51 9.01
N TYR A 327 -10.54 14.63 9.37
CA TYR A 327 -11.72 14.41 8.52
C TYR A 327 -12.61 15.65 8.48
#